data_AF-A0A0D6DZW0-F1
#
_entry.id   AF-A0A0D6DZW0-F1
#
_cell.length_a   1.000
_cell.length_b   1.000
_cell.length_c   1.000
_cell.angle_alpha   90.00
_cell.angle_beta   90.00
_cell.angle_gamma   90.00
#
_symmetry.space_group_name_H-M   'P 1'
#
loop_
_entity.id
_entity.type
_entity.pdbx_description
1 polymer ?
#
loop_
_entity_poly.entity_id
_entity_poly.type
_entity_poly.pdbx_seq_one_letter_code
_entity_poly.pdbx_strand_id
1 'polypeptide(L)'
;MANIVNFSEKQFEDRLEKNIERLTKNRLAVDEPTAFLLSGQPGSGKTSLRSVIDEETKGNAIIIDNDTFKQQHPNFEELAKIYGKDVVAKVTPYSNQMTEAIINSLSEQGYNLVIEGTGRTTDVPIKTATMLKTKGYQTKMYVMAVPKIKSYLGTIERYEDMFKRNPLTARATPKQAHDIVVSNLPSNLETLHKTGVFSDIRLYDRQGMKLYSSLETPSVSPKEPLESILNKKVSGKEIQSTLERVEEKMVQNKHQDTPEFQAIRQKLDRFKPPIPPLPKLPGIGL
;
A
#
# COMPACT_ATOMS: atom_id res chain seq x y z
N MET A 1 -37.06 -4.79 7.74
CA MET A 1 -35.94 -3.85 7.91
C MET A 1 -35.31 -3.64 6.55
N ALA A 2 -35.20 -2.40 6.07
CA ALA A 2 -34.48 -2.13 4.83
C ALA A 2 -33.04 -2.66 4.94
N ASN A 3 -32.51 -3.23 3.86
CA ASN A 3 -31.12 -3.71 3.85
C ASN A 3 -30.18 -2.49 3.94
N ILE A 4 -29.68 -2.21 5.15
CA ILE A 4 -28.83 -1.04 5.47
C ILE A 4 -27.49 -1.03 4.70
N VAL A 5 -27.16 -2.10 4.00
CA VAL A 5 -26.02 -2.16 3.07
C VAL A 5 -26.29 -1.36 1.78
N ASN A 6 -27.56 -1.17 1.42
CA ASN A 6 -27.95 -0.36 0.28
C ASN A 6 -27.96 1.12 0.65
N PHE A 7 -27.77 1.97 -0.37
CA PHE A 7 -27.83 3.42 -0.30
C PHE A 7 -28.62 3.94 -1.50
N SER A 8 -29.23 5.11 -1.37
CA SER A 8 -29.92 5.74 -2.49
C SER A 8 -28.93 6.43 -3.44
N GLU A 9 -29.37 6.64 -4.69
CA GLU A 9 -28.63 7.41 -5.69
C GLU A 9 -28.28 8.81 -5.17
N LYS A 10 -29.26 9.53 -4.60
CA LYS A 10 -29.03 10.83 -3.98
C LYS A 10 -27.94 10.82 -2.89
N GLN A 11 -27.94 9.81 -2.00
CA GLN A 11 -26.91 9.70 -0.96
C GLN A 11 -25.51 9.47 -1.54
N PHE A 12 -25.43 8.81 -2.70
CA PHE A 12 -24.19 8.58 -3.42
C PHE A 12 -23.73 9.86 -4.12
N GLU A 13 -24.62 10.52 -4.87
CA GLU A 13 -24.35 11.79 -5.57
C GLU A 13 -23.89 12.90 -4.62
N ASP A 14 -24.60 13.10 -3.50
CA ASP A 14 -24.23 14.09 -2.48
C ASP A 14 -22.80 13.88 -1.95
N ARG A 15 -22.35 12.62 -1.87
CA ARG A 15 -20.98 12.26 -1.42
C ARG A 15 -19.96 12.37 -2.54
N LEU A 16 -20.37 12.06 -3.78
CA LEU A 16 -19.54 12.22 -4.95
C LEU A 16 -19.19 13.70 -5.14
N GLU A 17 -20.18 14.59 -5.13
CA GLU A 17 -19.99 16.04 -5.26
C GLU A 17 -19.00 16.57 -4.21
N LYS A 18 -19.22 16.25 -2.94
CA LYS A 18 -18.33 16.64 -1.83
C LYS A 18 -16.91 16.08 -1.98
N ASN A 19 -16.77 14.85 -2.49
CA ASN A 19 -15.45 14.29 -2.75
C ASN A 19 -14.75 15.03 -3.89
N ILE A 20 -15.45 15.31 -4.99
CA ILE A 20 -14.89 16.07 -6.11
C ILE A 20 -14.44 17.46 -5.63
N GLU A 21 -15.30 18.22 -4.96
CA GLU A 21 -14.98 19.55 -4.41
C GLU A 21 -13.73 19.51 -3.52
N ARG A 22 -13.67 18.54 -2.59
CA ARG A 22 -12.54 18.38 -1.68
C ARG A 22 -11.26 17.99 -2.42
N LEU A 23 -11.34 17.10 -3.40
CA LEU A 23 -10.19 16.55 -4.12
C LEU A 23 -9.60 17.55 -5.13
N THR A 24 -10.44 18.39 -5.75
CA THR A 24 -10.00 19.39 -6.74
C THR A 24 -9.55 20.70 -6.09
N LYS A 25 -9.76 20.88 -4.79
CA LYS A 25 -9.31 22.08 -4.06
C LYS A 25 -7.81 22.33 -4.28
N ASN A 26 -7.48 23.50 -4.82
CA ASN A 26 -6.11 23.90 -5.16
C ASN A 26 -5.43 22.94 -6.15
N ARG A 27 -6.19 22.37 -7.08
CA ARG A 27 -5.70 21.58 -8.22
C ARG A 27 -6.24 22.18 -9.50
N LEU A 28 -5.45 22.07 -10.56
CA LEU A 28 -5.79 22.60 -11.86
C LEU A 28 -5.76 21.47 -12.88
N ALA A 29 -6.78 21.44 -13.73
CA ALA A 29 -6.74 20.67 -14.96
C ALA A 29 -5.60 21.16 -15.86
N VAL A 30 -5.10 20.27 -16.71
CA VAL A 30 -4.00 20.54 -17.64
C VAL A 30 -4.32 19.96 -19.02
N ASP A 31 -3.71 20.52 -20.06
CA ASP A 31 -3.95 20.11 -21.45
C ASP A 31 -3.44 18.69 -21.75
N GLU A 32 -2.33 18.30 -21.13
CA GLU A 32 -1.71 16.97 -21.28
C GLU A 32 -1.66 16.24 -19.93
N PRO A 33 -2.79 15.68 -19.46
CA PRO A 33 -2.86 15.11 -18.13
C PRO A 33 -2.13 13.76 -18.03
N THR A 34 -1.52 13.53 -16.87
CA THR A 34 -0.85 12.27 -16.54
C THR A 34 -1.56 11.53 -15.42
N ALA A 35 -1.80 10.25 -15.62
CA ALA A 35 -2.29 9.34 -14.58
C ALA A 35 -1.20 8.37 -14.13
N PHE A 36 -0.96 8.34 -12.83
CA PHE A 36 0.02 7.48 -12.15
C PHE A 36 -0.71 6.38 -11.41
N LEU A 37 -0.62 5.15 -11.90
CA LEU A 37 -1.15 3.98 -11.21
C LEU A 37 -0.10 3.45 -10.25
N LEU A 38 -0.44 3.33 -8.97
CA LEU A 38 0.48 2.87 -7.94
C LEU A 38 0.36 1.38 -7.71
N SER A 39 1.48 0.72 -7.41
CA SER A 39 1.49 -0.69 -7.03
C SER A 39 2.56 -1.00 -6.00
N GLY A 40 2.44 -2.16 -5.36
CA GLY A 40 3.33 -2.62 -4.31
C GLY A 40 2.58 -3.37 -3.23
N GLN A 41 3.22 -4.39 -2.67
CA GLN A 41 2.65 -5.21 -1.61
C GLN A 41 2.29 -4.37 -0.38
N PRO A 42 1.29 -4.76 0.42
CA PRO A 42 1.01 -4.15 1.71
C PRO A 42 2.28 -3.93 2.55
N GLY A 43 2.38 -2.79 3.22
CA GLY A 43 3.55 -2.45 4.03
C GLY A 43 4.82 -2.09 3.25
N SER A 44 4.81 -2.11 1.91
CA SER A 44 5.96 -1.65 1.09
C SER A 44 6.25 -0.16 1.28
N GLY A 45 5.23 0.67 1.48
CA GLY A 45 5.37 2.12 1.69
C GLY A 45 4.96 2.95 0.47
N LYS A 46 3.87 2.57 -0.23
CA LYS A 46 3.35 3.28 -1.42
C LYS A 46 3.17 4.80 -1.23
N THR A 47 2.98 5.27 0.00
CA THR A 47 2.96 6.70 0.32
C THR A 47 4.21 7.44 -0.16
N SER A 48 5.40 6.81 -0.16
CA SER A 48 6.62 7.41 -0.72
C SER A 48 6.49 7.73 -2.22
N LEU A 49 5.72 6.94 -2.98
CA LEU A 49 5.44 7.22 -4.39
C LEU A 49 4.60 8.49 -4.55
N ARG A 50 3.71 8.77 -3.59
CA ARG A 50 2.92 10.01 -3.61
C ARG A 50 3.84 11.23 -3.52
N SER A 51 4.88 11.18 -2.67
CA SER A 51 5.88 12.26 -2.57
C SER A 51 6.67 12.42 -3.87
N VAL A 52 7.11 11.33 -4.49
CA VAL A 52 7.79 11.36 -5.80
C VAL A 52 6.91 12.01 -6.87
N ILE A 53 5.61 11.69 -6.89
CA ILE A 53 4.67 12.26 -7.87
C ILE A 53 4.32 13.70 -7.53
N ASP A 54 4.23 14.05 -6.24
CA ASP A 54 4.02 15.42 -5.79
C ASP A 54 5.16 16.32 -6.27
N GLU A 55 6.41 15.86 -6.16
CA GLU A 55 7.57 16.55 -6.73
C GLU A 55 7.50 16.64 -8.27
N GLU A 56 7.19 15.53 -8.95
CA GLU A 56 7.08 15.48 -10.43
C GLU A 56 5.98 16.41 -10.97
N THR A 57 4.87 16.54 -10.25
CA THR A 57 3.70 17.34 -10.65
C THR A 57 3.64 18.71 -9.97
N LYS A 58 4.65 19.07 -9.17
CA LYS A 58 4.71 20.31 -8.37
C LYS A 58 3.46 20.50 -7.50
N GLY A 59 2.99 19.40 -6.91
CA GLY A 59 1.78 19.34 -6.09
C GLY A 59 0.47 19.35 -6.87
N ASN A 60 0.48 19.36 -8.21
CA ASN A 60 -0.74 19.42 -9.02
C ASN A 60 -1.23 18.04 -9.47
N ALA A 61 -1.46 17.13 -8.51
CA ALA A 61 -2.10 15.83 -8.75
C ALA A 61 -3.13 15.49 -7.68
N ILE A 62 -4.20 14.79 -8.09
CA ILE A 62 -5.27 14.33 -7.21
C ILE A 62 -5.02 12.88 -6.83
N ILE A 63 -4.99 12.59 -5.53
CA ILE A 63 -4.83 11.22 -5.02
C ILE A 63 -6.20 10.59 -4.83
N ILE A 64 -6.42 9.47 -5.50
CA ILE A 64 -7.62 8.65 -5.43
C ILE A 64 -7.29 7.34 -4.71
N ASP A 65 -7.79 7.21 -3.48
CA ASP A 65 -7.53 6.08 -2.59
C ASP A 65 -8.85 5.48 -2.10
N ASN A 66 -9.18 4.28 -2.60
CA ASN A 66 -10.40 3.54 -2.31
C ASN A 66 -10.67 3.38 -0.80
N ASP A 67 -9.61 3.19 0.01
CA ASP A 67 -9.77 2.98 1.45
C ASP A 67 -10.36 4.21 2.15
N THR A 68 -10.15 5.42 1.60
CA THR A 68 -10.69 6.67 2.15
C THR A 68 -12.21 6.82 1.97
N PHE A 69 -12.81 6.08 1.03
CA PHE A 69 -14.24 6.14 0.74
C PHE A 69 -15.05 5.11 1.54
N LYS A 70 -14.43 4.06 2.09
CA LYS A 70 -15.14 2.98 2.80
C LYS A 70 -15.95 3.48 4.00
N GLN A 71 -15.37 4.40 4.79
CA GLN A 71 -16.05 4.98 5.95
C GLN A 71 -17.11 6.01 5.57
N GLN A 72 -17.16 6.43 4.30
CA GLN A 72 -18.14 7.39 3.82
C GLN A 72 -19.47 6.72 3.47
N HIS A 73 -19.58 5.40 3.54
CA HIS A 73 -20.85 4.71 3.32
C HIS A 73 -21.96 5.35 4.18
N PRO A 74 -23.17 5.62 3.64
CA PRO A 74 -24.18 6.38 4.37
C PRO A 74 -24.57 5.82 5.74
N ASN A 75 -24.58 4.48 5.85
CA ASN A 75 -24.90 3.76 7.07
C ASN A 75 -23.66 3.09 7.70
N PHE A 76 -22.47 3.68 7.55
CA PHE A 76 -21.21 3.05 8.00
C PHE A 76 -21.24 2.71 9.49
N GLU A 77 -21.75 3.62 10.34
CA GLU A 77 -21.79 3.43 11.78
C GLU A 77 -22.68 2.25 12.19
N GLU A 78 -23.88 2.14 11.59
CA GLU A 78 -24.77 1.00 11.83
C GLU A 78 -24.15 -0.31 11.36
N LEU A 79 -23.56 -0.31 10.16
CA LEU A 79 -22.88 -1.49 9.62
C LEU A 79 -21.69 -1.89 10.50
N ALA A 80 -20.93 -0.94 11.03
CA ALA A 80 -19.82 -1.21 11.95
C ALA A 80 -20.31 -1.81 13.28
N LYS A 81 -21.44 -1.35 13.82
CA LYS A 81 -22.06 -1.92 15.03
C LYS A 81 -22.51 -3.37 14.81
N ILE A 82 -23.02 -3.70 13.63
CA ILE A 82 -23.55 -5.03 13.31
C ILE A 82 -22.45 -6.02 12.93
N TYR A 83 -21.49 -5.59 12.10
CA TYR A 83 -20.48 -6.49 11.51
C TYR A 83 -19.10 -6.36 12.13
N GLY A 84 -18.85 -5.39 13.01
CA GLY A 84 -17.55 -5.16 13.63
C GLY A 84 -16.43 -5.05 12.60
N LYS A 85 -15.43 -5.94 12.70
CA LYS A 85 -14.28 -5.97 11.78
C LYS A 85 -14.65 -6.38 10.34
N ASP A 86 -15.77 -7.08 10.16
CA ASP A 86 -16.24 -7.57 8.85
C ASP A 86 -17.01 -6.50 8.05
N VAL A 87 -17.24 -5.31 8.63
CA VAL A 87 -17.89 -4.17 7.97
C VAL A 87 -17.26 -3.82 6.62
N VAL A 88 -15.96 -4.05 6.48
CA VAL A 88 -15.20 -3.69 5.28
C VAL A 88 -15.69 -4.43 4.05
N ALA A 89 -16.04 -5.72 4.18
CA ALA A 89 -16.60 -6.46 3.06
C ALA A 89 -17.96 -5.88 2.62
N LYS A 90 -18.73 -5.32 3.56
CA LYS A 90 -20.06 -4.75 3.29
C LYS A 90 -19.98 -3.40 2.59
N VAL A 91 -19.00 -2.57 2.91
CA VAL A 91 -18.86 -1.21 2.34
C VAL A 91 -17.91 -1.14 1.14
N THR A 92 -17.18 -2.23 0.84
CA THR A 92 -16.29 -2.29 -0.33
C THR A 92 -17.02 -2.01 -1.65
N PRO A 93 -18.22 -2.58 -1.92
CA PRO A 93 -18.98 -2.27 -3.13
C PRO A 93 -19.24 -0.76 -3.31
N TYR A 94 -19.69 -0.08 -2.25
CA TYR A 94 -19.88 1.38 -2.25
C TYR A 94 -18.57 2.12 -2.58
N SER A 95 -17.47 1.78 -1.90
CA SER A 95 -16.18 2.46 -2.14
C SER A 95 -15.65 2.21 -3.55
N ASN A 96 -15.90 1.03 -4.13
CA ASN A 96 -15.50 0.73 -5.52
C ASN A 96 -16.28 1.61 -6.49
N GLN A 97 -17.62 1.68 -6.34
CA GLN A 97 -18.46 2.54 -7.16
C GLN A 97 -18.06 4.02 -7.04
N MET A 98 -17.78 4.49 -5.81
CA MET A 98 -17.31 5.86 -5.56
C MET A 98 -15.95 6.12 -6.23
N THR A 99 -15.02 5.17 -6.14
CA THR A 99 -13.69 5.27 -6.76
C THR A 99 -13.80 5.39 -8.28
N GLU A 100 -14.62 4.54 -8.91
CA GLU A 100 -14.82 4.56 -10.36
C GLU A 100 -15.50 5.86 -10.82
N ALA A 101 -16.53 6.33 -10.10
CA ALA A 101 -17.20 7.59 -10.39
C ALA A 101 -16.25 8.80 -10.29
N ILE A 102 -15.41 8.84 -9.26
CA ILE A 102 -14.41 9.91 -9.09
C ILE A 102 -13.37 9.86 -10.21
N ILE A 103 -12.83 8.67 -10.54
CA ILE A 103 -11.88 8.54 -11.66
C ILE A 103 -12.52 9.04 -12.95
N ASN A 104 -13.77 8.66 -13.25
CA ASN A 104 -14.46 9.09 -14.47
C ASN A 104 -14.65 10.61 -14.53
N SER A 105 -15.21 11.20 -13.47
CA SER A 105 -15.49 12.65 -13.41
C SER A 105 -14.22 13.50 -13.46
N LEU A 106 -13.16 13.11 -12.75
CA LEU A 106 -11.90 13.86 -12.77
C LEU A 106 -11.13 13.66 -14.07
N SER A 107 -11.23 12.47 -14.66
CA SER A 107 -10.55 12.21 -15.94
C SER A 107 -11.17 12.98 -17.11
N GLU A 108 -12.49 13.21 -17.10
CA GLU A 108 -13.18 14.06 -18.08
C GLU A 108 -12.73 15.52 -18.04
N GLN A 109 -12.27 15.98 -16.88
CA GLN A 109 -11.83 17.36 -16.68
C GLN A 109 -10.34 17.59 -16.94
N GLY A 110 -9.52 16.55 -17.10
CA GLY A 110 -8.09 16.71 -17.39
C GLY A 110 -7.19 16.95 -16.17
N TYR A 111 -7.52 16.47 -14.98
CA TYR A 111 -6.62 16.55 -13.81
C TYR A 111 -5.53 15.47 -13.86
N ASN A 112 -4.32 15.77 -13.37
CA ASN A 112 -3.36 14.69 -13.08
C ASN A 112 -3.88 13.80 -11.94
N LEU A 113 -3.81 12.49 -12.12
CA LEU A 113 -4.40 11.52 -11.18
C LEU A 113 -3.34 10.59 -10.60
N VAL A 114 -3.42 10.32 -9.31
CA VAL A 114 -2.67 9.25 -8.64
C VAL A 114 -3.68 8.23 -8.14
N ILE A 115 -3.66 7.02 -8.71
CA ILE A 115 -4.65 5.98 -8.44
C ILE A 115 -3.98 4.85 -7.64
N GLU A 116 -4.42 4.65 -6.40
CA GLU A 116 -3.91 3.58 -5.55
C GLU A 116 -4.34 2.20 -6.05
N GLY A 117 -3.35 1.37 -6.37
CA GLY A 117 -3.57 -0.01 -6.80
C GLY A 117 -3.18 -1.05 -5.75
N THR A 118 -3.76 -2.23 -5.90
CA THR A 118 -3.49 -3.38 -5.01
C THR A 118 -2.31 -4.23 -5.47
N GLY A 119 -1.89 -4.10 -6.74
CA GLY A 119 -0.84 -4.93 -7.36
C GLY A 119 -1.20 -6.41 -7.55
N ARG A 120 -2.45 -6.81 -7.28
CA ARG A 120 -2.90 -8.22 -7.30
C ARG A 120 -3.19 -8.75 -8.69
N THR A 121 -3.66 -7.89 -9.59
CA THR A 121 -4.15 -8.26 -10.92
C THR A 121 -3.58 -7.35 -11.99
N THR A 122 -3.69 -7.78 -13.25
CA THR A 122 -3.34 -6.98 -14.43
C THR A 122 -4.56 -6.34 -15.09
N ASP A 123 -5.73 -6.99 -15.02
CA ASP A 123 -6.92 -6.55 -15.76
C ASP A 123 -7.43 -5.17 -15.33
N VAL A 124 -7.44 -4.91 -14.02
CA VAL A 124 -7.86 -3.63 -13.47
C VAL A 124 -6.96 -2.49 -13.95
N PRO A 125 -5.62 -2.52 -13.73
CA PRO A 125 -4.76 -1.45 -14.22
C PRO A 125 -4.76 -1.33 -15.75
N ILE A 126 -4.90 -2.42 -16.52
CA ILE A 126 -5.04 -2.35 -17.98
C ILE A 126 -6.32 -1.62 -18.37
N LYS A 127 -7.47 -2.03 -17.82
CA LYS A 127 -8.77 -1.40 -18.10
C LYS A 127 -8.75 0.09 -17.76
N THR A 128 -8.23 0.44 -16.58
CA THR A 128 -8.11 1.84 -16.14
C THR A 128 -7.18 2.63 -17.05
N ALA A 129 -5.99 2.12 -17.37
CA ALA A 129 -5.03 2.82 -18.22
C ALA A 129 -5.56 3.01 -19.66
N THR A 130 -6.19 1.99 -20.23
CA THR A 130 -6.79 2.07 -21.56
C THR A 130 -7.91 3.11 -21.61
N MET A 131 -8.81 3.12 -20.63
CA MET A 131 -9.88 4.14 -20.54
C MET A 131 -9.30 5.55 -20.41
N LEU A 132 -8.26 5.74 -19.61
CA LEU A 132 -7.63 7.07 -19.46
C LEU A 132 -6.94 7.51 -20.76
N LYS A 133 -6.30 6.59 -21.48
CA LYS A 133 -5.71 6.89 -22.80
C LYS A 133 -6.75 7.34 -23.82
N THR A 134 -7.98 6.79 -23.81
CA THR A 134 -9.05 7.29 -24.69
C THR A 134 -9.50 8.71 -24.36
N LYS A 135 -9.17 9.21 -23.15
CA LYS A 135 -9.40 10.58 -22.70
C LYS A 135 -8.16 11.48 -22.84
N GLY A 136 -7.14 11.06 -23.60
CA GLY A 136 -5.94 11.86 -23.87
C GLY A 136 -4.84 11.78 -22.80
N TYR A 137 -4.96 10.88 -21.81
CA TYR A 137 -3.96 10.79 -20.73
C TYR A 137 -2.68 10.09 -21.18
N GLN A 138 -1.54 10.63 -20.73
CA GLN A 138 -0.36 9.81 -20.51
C GLN A 138 -0.58 8.95 -19.27
N THR A 139 -0.33 7.64 -19.37
CA THR A 139 -0.43 6.74 -18.21
C THR A 139 0.96 6.22 -17.84
N LYS A 140 1.26 6.23 -16.53
CA LYS A 140 2.49 5.71 -15.94
C LYS A 140 2.15 4.75 -14.81
N MET A 141 3.05 3.83 -14.49
CA MET A 141 2.91 2.94 -13.34
C MET A 141 4.13 3.02 -12.43
N TYR A 142 3.93 3.48 -11.20
CA TYR A 142 5.01 3.54 -10.19
C TYR A 142 4.79 2.45 -9.15
N VAL A 143 5.87 1.70 -8.86
CA VAL A 143 5.79 0.50 -8.05
C VAL A 143 6.84 0.54 -6.95
N MET A 144 6.44 0.19 -5.74
CA MET A 144 7.39 -0.03 -4.66
C MET A 144 8.17 -1.33 -4.87
N ALA A 145 9.50 -1.23 -4.85
CA ALA A 145 10.42 -2.36 -4.82
C ALA A 145 11.12 -2.42 -3.46
N VAL A 146 10.61 -3.28 -2.58
CA VAL A 146 11.05 -3.38 -1.18
C VAL A 146 11.20 -4.84 -0.79
N PRO A 147 12.29 -5.25 -0.11
CA PRO A 147 12.45 -6.63 0.33
C PRO A 147 11.24 -7.14 1.12
N LYS A 148 10.79 -8.36 0.81
CA LYS A 148 9.54 -8.94 1.36
C LYS A 148 9.49 -8.97 2.89
N ILE A 149 10.65 -9.11 3.53
CA ILE A 149 10.76 -9.06 5.00
C ILE A 149 10.50 -7.66 5.55
N LYS A 150 11.00 -6.61 4.88
CA LYS A 150 10.81 -5.21 5.30
C LYS A 150 9.36 -4.78 5.10
N SER A 151 8.71 -5.21 4.02
CA SER A 151 7.29 -4.92 3.79
C SER A 151 6.38 -5.66 4.78
N TYR A 152 6.66 -6.93 5.06
CA TYR A 152 5.88 -7.69 6.05
C TYR A 152 5.99 -7.08 7.45
N LEU A 153 7.20 -6.73 7.92
CA LEU A 153 7.37 -5.99 9.19
C LEU A 153 6.60 -4.66 9.18
N GLY A 154 6.58 -3.95 8.06
CA GLY A 154 5.77 -2.73 7.90
C GLY A 154 4.26 -2.96 8.03
N THR A 155 3.75 -4.14 7.67
CA THR A 155 2.33 -4.47 7.91
C THR A 155 2.01 -4.66 9.38
N ILE A 156 2.93 -5.27 10.15
CA ILE A 156 2.80 -5.47 11.60
C ILE A 156 2.89 -4.11 12.28
N GLU A 157 3.93 -3.33 11.96
CA GLU A 157 4.11 -1.99 12.52
C GLU A 157 2.88 -1.10 12.34
N ARG A 158 2.34 -1.07 11.11
CA ARG A 158 1.12 -0.31 10.78
C ARG A 158 -0.07 -0.76 11.62
N TYR A 159 -0.22 -2.07 11.85
CA TYR A 159 -1.30 -2.58 12.69
C TYR A 159 -1.15 -2.12 14.14
N GLU A 160 0.04 -2.26 14.72
CA GLU A 160 0.29 -1.85 16.11
C GLU A 160 0.08 -0.33 16.30
N ASP A 161 0.46 0.49 15.33
CA ASP A 161 0.18 1.93 15.34
C ASP A 161 -1.30 2.26 15.26
N MET A 162 -2.06 1.55 14.42
CA MET A 162 -3.50 1.70 14.34
C MET A 162 -4.18 1.24 15.63
N PHE A 163 -3.71 0.13 16.21
CA PHE A 163 -4.25 -0.43 17.45
C PHE A 163 -4.06 0.52 18.63
N LYS A 164 -2.88 1.10 18.76
CA LYS A 164 -2.59 2.13 19.77
C LYS A 164 -3.53 3.34 19.66
N ARG A 165 -3.91 3.73 18.43
CA ARG A 165 -4.84 4.86 18.19
C ARG A 165 -6.29 4.48 18.48
N ASN A 166 -6.74 3.33 17.98
CA ASN A 166 -8.10 2.85 18.19
C ASN A 166 -8.17 1.32 17.99
N PRO A 167 -8.21 0.53 19.08
CA PRO A 167 -8.29 -0.93 19.02
C PRO A 167 -9.52 -1.46 18.27
N LEU A 168 -10.63 -0.72 18.27
CA LEU A 168 -11.90 -1.16 17.66
C LEU A 168 -11.86 -1.13 16.13
N THR A 169 -11.06 -0.24 15.55
CA THR A 169 -10.97 -0.06 14.09
C THR A 169 -9.67 -0.60 13.50
N ALA A 170 -8.68 -0.91 14.34
CA ALA A 170 -7.41 -1.49 13.94
C ALA A 170 -7.58 -2.88 13.33
N ARG A 171 -7.01 -3.06 12.14
CA ARG A 171 -7.08 -4.32 11.38
C ARG A 171 -5.71 -4.69 10.85
N ALA A 172 -5.27 -5.88 11.23
CA ALA A 172 -4.06 -6.48 10.70
C ALA A 172 -4.25 -6.77 9.21
N THR A 173 -3.16 -6.69 8.44
CA THR A 173 -3.14 -7.20 7.08
C THR A 173 -2.89 -8.70 7.15
N PRO A 174 -3.80 -9.56 6.64
CA PRO A 174 -3.54 -10.99 6.59
C PRO A 174 -2.24 -11.27 5.83
N LYS A 175 -1.38 -12.14 6.35
CA LYS A 175 -0.10 -12.45 5.71
C LYS A 175 -0.27 -12.94 4.26
N GLN A 176 -1.31 -13.73 4.00
CA GLN A 176 -1.67 -14.17 2.66
C GLN A 176 -1.94 -13.00 1.69
N ALA A 177 -2.58 -11.92 2.16
CA ALA A 177 -2.84 -10.75 1.34
C ALA A 177 -1.56 -9.98 0.98
N HIS A 178 -0.52 -10.06 1.83
CA HIS A 178 0.82 -9.58 1.51
C HIS A 178 1.54 -10.51 0.52
N ASP A 179 1.58 -11.80 0.84
CA ASP A 179 2.36 -12.80 0.09
C ASP A 179 1.84 -13.01 -1.34
N ILE A 180 0.53 -12.96 -1.56
CA ILE A 180 -0.06 -13.03 -2.92
C ILE A 180 0.49 -11.90 -3.80
N VAL A 181 0.61 -10.68 -3.27
CA VAL A 181 1.16 -9.56 -4.05
C VAL A 181 2.66 -9.75 -4.27
N VAL A 182 3.41 -10.19 -3.26
CA VAL A 182 4.85 -10.50 -3.43
C VAL A 182 5.09 -11.54 -4.51
N SER A 183 4.25 -12.58 -4.57
CA SER A 183 4.36 -13.66 -5.55
C SER A 183 3.99 -13.20 -6.96
N ASN A 184 2.90 -12.45 -7.11
CA ASN A 184 2.32 -12.17 -8.43
C ASN A 184 2.86 -10.88 -9.05
N LEU A 185 3.32 -9.91 -8.25
CA LEU A 185 3.64 -8.58 -8.74
C LEU A 185 4.71 -8.59 -9.84
N PRO A 186 5.83 -9.34 -9.75
CA PRO A 186 6.82 -9.35 -10.81
C PRO A 186 6.30 -9.84 -12.16
N SER A 187 5.57 -10.97 -12.19
CA SER A 187 4.95 -11.46 -13.43
C SER A 187 3.84 -10.52 -13.93
N ASN A 188 3.08 -9.91 -13.02
CA ASN A 188 2.08 -8.91 -13.40
C ASN A 188 2.74 -7.70 -14.08
N LEU A 189 3.86 -7.21 -13.57
CA LEU A 189 4.58 -6.09 -14.20
C LEU A 189 5.15 -6.46 -15.57
N GLU A 190 5.65 -7.68 -15.75
CA GLU A 190 6.07 -8.15 -17.07
C GLU A 190 4.89 -8.13 -18.07
N THR A 191 3.73 -8.64 -17.66
CA THR A 191 2.51 -8.60 -18.48
C THR A 191 2.11 -7.16 -18.81
N LEU A 192 2.09 -6.27 -17.81
CA LEU A 192 1.75 -4.86 -17.98
C LEU A 192 2.74 -4.13 -18.89
N HIS A 193 4.03 -4.46 -18.79
CA HIS A 193 5.07 -3.94 -19.68
C HIS A 193 4.80 -4.32 -21.14
N LYS A 194 4.49 -5.59 -21.40
CA LYS A 194 4.19 -6.10 -22.77
C LYS A 194 2.95 -5.46 -23.40
N THR A 195 2.03 -4.93 -22.62
CA THR A 195 0.84 -4.25 -23.17
C THR A 195 1.16 -2.91 -23.85
N GLY A 196 2.26 -2.25 -23.48
CA GLY A 196 2.58 -0.89 -23.94
C GLY A 196 1.57 0.18 -23.53
N VAL A 197 0.61 -0.12 -22.64
CA VAL A 197 -0.38 0.89 -22.22
C VAL A 197 0.27 1.97 -21.37
N PHE A 198 1.27 1.63 -20.56
CA PHE A 198 2.04 2.58 -19.75
C PHE A 198 3.23 3.13 -20.52
N SER A 199 3.37 4.45 -20.54
CA SER A 199 4.53 5.16 -21.11
C SER A 199 5.81 4.91 -20.33
N ASP A 200 5.70 4.70 -19.01
CA ASP A 200 6.84 4.37 -18.14
C ASP A 200 6.36 3.54 -16.95
N ILE A 201 7.02 2.41 -16.69
CA ILE A 201 6.90 1.61 -15.48
C ILE A 201 8.16 1.82 -14.67
N ARG A 202 8.03 2.31 -13.44
CA ARG A 202 9.16 2.58 -12.55
C ARG A 202 9.11 1.78 -11.27
N LEU A 203 10.29 1.36 -10.81
CA LEU A 203 10.47 0.78 -9.49
C LEU A 203 11.16 1.79 -8.57
N TYR A 204 10.65 1.96 -7.36
CA TYR A 204 11.20 2.85 -6.35
C TYR A 204 11.42 2.14 -5.02
N ASP A 205 12.48 2.49 -4.30
CA ASP A 205 12.63 2.10 -2.90
C ASP A 205 11.83 3.04 -1.95
N ARG A 206 11.98 2.82 -0.63
CA ARG A 206 11.30 3.64 0.39
C ARG A 206 11.84 5.06 0.51
N GLN A 207 13.04 5.33 -0.01
CA GLN A 207 13.70 6.62 0.00
C GLN A 207 13.30 7.47 -1.22
N GLY A 208 12.49 6.91 -2.13
CA GLY A 208 12.13 7.58 -3.38
C GLY A 208 13.21 7.47 -4.46
N MET A 209 14.22 6.60 -4.28
CA MET A 209 15.22 6.36 -5.31
C MET A 209 14.62 5.49 -6.41
N LYS A 210 14.72 5.97 -7.67
CA LYS A 210 14.33 5.21 -8.86
C LYS A 210 15.36 4.12 -9.14
N LEU A 211 14.92 2.87 -9.10
CA LEU A 211 15.75 1.68 -9.31
C LEU A 211 15.64 1.10 -10.73
N TYR A 212 14.56 1.45 -11.43
CA TYR A 212 14.26 0.96 -12.77
C TYR A 212 13.29 1.93 -13.47
N SER A 213 13.40 2.02 -14.79
CA SER A 213 12.44 2.68 -15.68
C SER A 213 12.38 1.93 -17.01
N SER A 214 11.17 1.56 -17.43
CA SER A 214 10.96 0.95 -18.74
C SER A 214 11.18 1.94 -19.87
N LEU A 215 11.00 3.24 -19.63
CA LEU A 215 11.31 4.28 -20.62
C LEU A 215 12.82 4.37 -20.88
N GLU A 216 13.66 4.23 -19.84
CA GLU A 216 15.13 4.26 -19.96
C GLU A 216 15.70 2.94 -20.47
N THR A 217 15.01 1.82 -20.22
CA THR A 217 15.46 0.46 -20.59
C THR A 217 14.34 -0.37 -21.23
N PRO A 218 13.84 0.02 -22.42
CA PRO A 218 12.61 -0.54 -23.01
C PRO A 218 12.69 -2.04 -23.35
N SER A 219 13.89 -2.57 -23.55
CA SER A 219 14.10 -4.00 -23.82
C SER A 219 14.22 -4.84 -22.54
N VAL A 220 14.30 -4.23 -21.36
CA VAL A 220 14.45 -4.91 -20.08
C VAL A 220 13.08 -5.07 -19.44
N SER A 221 12.79 -6.24 -18.88
CA SER A 221 11.55 -6.48 -18.15
C SER A 221 11.66 -5.94 -16.72
N PRO A 222 10.59 -5.38 -16.12
CA PRO A 222 10.58 -4.96 -14.71
C PRO A 222 10.58 -6.15 -13.73
N LYS A 223 10.40 -7.38 -14.21
CA LYS A 223 10.24 -8.58 -13.38
C LYS A 223 11.51 -8.93 -12.62
N GLU A 224 12.62 -9.16 -13.33
CA GLU A 224 13.86 -9.62 -12.74
C GLU A 224 14.44 -8.60 -11.73
N PRO A 225 14.46 -7.28 -12.03
CA PRO A 225 14.83 -6.26 -11.05
C PRO A 225 13.97 -6.33 -9.79
N LEU A 226 12.64 -6.45 -9.94
CA LEU A 226 11.74 -6.52 -8.79
C LEU A 226 11.92 -7.82 -7.99
N GLU A 227 12.02 -8.98 -8.64
CA GLU A 227 12.24 -10.28 -7.98
C GLU A 227 13.54 -10.29 -7.17
N SER A 228 14.62 -9.74 -7.74
CA SER A 228 15.89 -9.59 -7.06
C SER A 228 15.76 -8.77 -5.77
N ILE A 229 15.03 -7.64 -5.83
CA ILE A 229 14.82 -6.77 -4.67
C ILE A 229 13.90 -7.42 -3.63
N LEU A 230 12.79 -8.03 -4.04
CA LEU A 230 11.85 -8.71 -3.15
C LEU A 230 12.54 -9.83 -2.36
N ASN A 231 13.45 -10.56 -3.00
CA ASN A 231 14.16 -11.70 -2.43
C ASN A 231 15.53 -11.36 -1.83
N LYS A 232 15.96 -10.08 -1.89
CA LYS A 232 17.22 -9.62 -1.31
C LYS A 232 17.35 -10.09 0.14
N LYS A 233 18.43 -10.81 0.45
CA LYS A 233 18.77 -11.18 1.83
C LYS A 233 19.12 -9.90 2.59
N VAL A 234 18.27 -9.54 3.54
CA VAL A 234 18.47 -8.37 4.38
C VAL A 234 19.28 -8.77 5.60
N SER A 235 20.36 -8.05 5.87
CA SER A 235 21.21 -8.32 7.04
C SER A 235 20.44 -8.06 8.34
N GLY A 236 20.85 -8.73 9.41
CA GLY A 236 20.24 -8.52 10.73
C GLY A 236 20.28 -7.05 11.18
N LYS A 237 21.44 -6.42 11.04
CA LYS A 237 21.67 -5.01 11.37
C LYS A 237 20.72 -4.06 10.64
N GLU A 238 20.39 -4.35 9.38
CA GLU A 238 19.47 -3.51 8.58
C GLU A 238 18.02 -3.53 9.06
N ILE A 239 17.58 -4.60 9.73
CA ILE A 239 16.19 -4.72 10.22
C ILE A 239 16.08 -4.67 11.73
N GLN A 240 17.19 -4.70 12.46
CA GLN A 240 17.22 -4.70 13.92
C GLN A 240 16.41 -3.54 14.51
N SER A 241 16.65 -2.30 14.05
CA SER A 241 15.92 -1.13 14.54
C SER A 241 14.41 -1.18 14.24
N THR A 242 14.01 -1.85 13.15
CA THR A 242 12.60 -2.06 12.84
C THR A 242 12.00 -3.15 13.73
N LEU A 243 12.74 -4.23 13.97
CA LEU A 243 12.31 -5.32 14.86
C LEU A 243 12.13 -4.81 16.29
N GLU A 244 13.10 -4.06 16.84
CA GLU A 244 13.04 -3.44 18.17
C GLU A 244 11.85 -2.49 18.28
N ARG A 245 11.65 -1.63 17.29
CA ARG A 245 10.53 -0.69 17.27
C ARG A 245 9.16 -1.39 17.19
N VAL A 246 9.05 -2.48 16.43
CA VAL A 246 7.82 -3.28 16.38
C VAL A 246 7.61 -4.02 17.70
N GLU A 247 8.65 -4.64 18.26
CA GLU A 247 8.59 -5.31 19.56
C GLU A 247 8.09 -4.35 20.65
N GLU A 248 8.65 -3.14 20.73
CA GLU A 248 8.24 -2.12 21.70
C GLU A 248 6.75 -1.79 21.57
N LYS A 249 6.25 -1.58 20.35
CA LYS A 249 4.83 -1.30 20.09
C LYS A 249 3.95 -2.49 20.50
N MET A 250 4.36 -3.72 20.19
CA MET A 250 3.63 -4.92 20.60
C MET A 250 3.59 -5.08 22.13
N VAL A 251 4.67 -4.74 22.84
CA VAL A 251 4.69 -4.73 24.31
C VAL A 251 3.71 -3.68 24.86
N GLN A 252 3.71 -2.47 24.30
CA GLN A 252 2.78 -1.39 24.70
C GLN A 252 1.32 -1.79 24.49
N ASN A 253 1.04 -2.52 23.41
CA ASN A 253 -0.32 -2.98 23.06
C ASN A 253 -0.72 -4.30 23.73
N LYS A 254 0.16 -4.90 24.55
CA LYS A 254 -0.06 -6.20 25.22
C LYS A 254 -0.27 -7.39 24.25
N HIS A 255 0.50 -7.42 23.16
CA HIS A 255 0.44 -8.45 22.11
C HIS A 255 1.59 -9.48 22.17
N GLN A 256 2.18 -9.70 23.35
CA GLN A 256 3.35 -10.58 23.52
C GLN A 256 3.06 -12.07 23.27
N ASP A 257 1.80 -12.49 23.39
CA ASP A 257 1.39 -13.89 23.21
C ASP A 257 1.15 -14.28 21.74
N THR A 258 1.43 -13.38 20.80
CA THR A 258 1.20 -13.62 19.36
C THR A 258 2.37 -14.36 18.69
N PRO A 259 2.12 -15.18 17.66
CA PRO A 259 3.19 -15.82 16.87
C PRO A 259 4.17 -14.80 16.26
N GLU A 260 3.67 -13.63 15.85
CA GLU A 260 4.47 -12.54 15.31
C GLU A 260 5.48 -12.02 16.33
N PHE A 261 5.06 -11.81 17.58
CA PHE A 261 5.95 -11.35 18.65
C PHE A 261 7.07 -12.36 18.89
N GLN A 262 6.72 -13.64 19.02
CA GLN A 262 7.69 -14.72 19.25
C GLN A 262 8.72 -14.81 18.10
N ALA A 263 8.28 -14.66 16.85
CA ALA A 263 9.17 -14.66 15.69
C ALA A 263 10.11 -13.45 15.65
N ILE A 264 9.63 -12.26 16.06
CA ILE A 264 10.45 -11.05 16.17
C ILE A 264 11.50 -11.22 17.27
N ARG A 265 11.08 -11.69 18.45
CA ARG A 265 11.95 -11.94 19.62
C ARG A 265 13.06 -12.94 19.29
N GLN A 266 12.71 -14.05 18.64
CA GLN A 266 13.68 -15.04 18.18
C GLN A 266 14.70 -14.46 17.19
N LYS A 267 14.28 -13.56 16.30
CA LYS A 267 15.21 -12.87 15.39
C LYS A 267 16.12 -11.90 16.13
N LEU A 268 15.60 -11.14 17.09
CA LEU A 268 16.37 -10.20 17.91
C LEU A 268 17.39 -10.90 18.81
N ASP A 269 17.02 -12.02 19.42
CA ASP A 269 17.91 -12.78 20.30
C ASP A 269 19.15 -13.32 19.55
N ARG A 270 19.06 -13.52 18.22
CA ARG A 270 20.22 -13.87 17.38
C ARG A 270 21.20 -12.73 17.16
N PHE A 271 20.85 -11.49 17.52
CA PHE A 271 21.72 -10.32 17.40
C PHE A 271 22.40 -9.94 18.72
N LYS A 272 22.00 -10.54 19.85
CA LYS A 272 22.69 -10.33 21.12
C LYS A 272 24.09 -10.95 21.05
N PRO A 273 25.14 -10.26 21.54
CA PRO A 273 26.45 -10.87 21.67
C PRO A 273 26.33 -12.14 22.55
N PRO A 274 27.12 -13.20 22.28
CA PRO A 274 27.11 -14.39 23.11
C PRO A 274 27.38 -13.98 24.56
N ILE A 275 26.61 -14.55 25.49
CA ILE A 275 26.82 -14.34 26.91
C ILE A 275 28.26 -14.80 27.23
N PRO A 276 29.13 -13.95 27.81
CA PRO A 276 30.46 -14.37 28.21
C PRO A 276 30.35 -15.59 29.13
N PRO A 277 31.20 -16.62 28.99
CA PRO A 277 31.18 -17.73 29.92
C PRO A 277 31.35 -17.21 31.35
N LEU A 278 30.55 -17.74 32.29
CA LEU A 278 30.68 -17.39 33.70
C LEU A 278 32.16 -17.59 34.13
N PRO A 279 32.75 -16.64 34.86
CA PRO A 279 34.10 -16.81 35.37
C PRO A 279 34.14 -18.10 36.19
N LYS A 280 35.08 -18.98 35.86
CA LYS A 280 35.35 -20.18 36.66
C LYS A 280 35.69 -19.69 38.06
N LEU A 281 34.85 -20.03 39.04
CA LEU A 281 35.19 -19.83 40.45
C LEU A 281 36.56 -20.47 40.68
N PRO A 282 37.54 -19.76 41.27
CA PRO A 282 38.81 -20.37 41.61
C PRO A 282 38.52 -21.58 42.49
N GLY A 283 38.98 -22.75 42.05
CA GLY A 283 38.84 -23.98 42.81
C GLY A 283 39.43 -23.75 44.19
N ILE A 284 38.62 -23.96 45.22
CA ILE A 284 39.09 -24.07 46.60
C ILE A 284 39.93 -25.35 46.61
N GLY A 285 41.24 -25.20 46.43
CA GLY A 285 42.19 -26.26 46.69
C GLY A 285 42.18 -26.57 48.19
N LEU A 286 41.79 -27.80 48.51
CA LEU A 286 41.99 -28.44 49.81
C LEU A 286 43.49 -28.61 50.08
#